data_AF-A0A933TW83-F1
#
_entry.id   AF-A0A933TW83-F1
#
_cell.length_a   1.000
_cell.length_b   1.000
_cell.length_c   1.000
_cell.angle_alpha   90.00
_cell.angle_beta   90.00
_cell.angle_gamma   90.00
#
_symmetry.space_group_name_H-M   'P 1'
#
loop_
_entity.id
_entity.type
_entity.pdbx_description
1 polymer ?
#
loop_
_entity_poly.entity_id
_entity_poly.type
_entity_poly.pdbx_seq_one_letter_code
_entity_poly.pdbx_strand_id
1 'polypeptide(L)'
;MRFTADLDLIVQLERKNISRFFSTVEGIGYIPKGPVTKEPFIDKKTRQEWIRPKSIKVFSFFHSKNCLKVIDIFIKKPFVFETIENDFTLIRIADFKIPVLSIKHLIKLKKNVNHTQDLIDIANLKALHYVEQITSSSDMVHEHLKHFQKSSYEERLNWLEEANEFVLKTRIRKENRKRNDETTQSIGL
;
A
#
# COMPACT_ATOMS: atom_id res chain seq x y z
N MET A 1 -5.74 5.45 -18.16
CA MET A 1 -6.58 5.29 -16.95
C MET A 1 -6.71 3.80 -16.64
N ARG A 2 -6.50 3.37 -15.40
CA ARG A 2 -6.66 1.97 -14.98
C ARG A 2 -8.01 1.82 -14.29
N PHE A 3 -8.94 1.11 -14.92
CA PHE A 3 -10.19 0.71 -14.27
C PHE A 3 -9.84 -0.39 -13.28
N THR A 4 -9.81 -0.08 -11.98
CA THR A 4 -9.66 -1.09 -10.94
C THR A 4 -11.04 -1.30 -10.32
N ALA A 5 -11.66 -2.42 -10.67
CA ALA A 5 -12.92 -2.87 -10.10
C ALA A 5 -12.70 -3.83 -8.91
N ASP A 6 -11.45 -3.97 -8.48
CA ASP A 6 -11.00 -4.85 -7.41
C ASP A 6 -10.80 -4.05 -6.11
N LEU A 7 -11.36 -4.54 -5.00
CA LEU A 7 -11.28 -3.95 -3.67
C LEU A 7 -10.59 -4.91 -2.70
N ASP A 8 -9.37 -4.56 -2.28
CA ASP A 8 -8.62 -5.29 -1.26
C ASP A 8 -8.97 -4.81 0.16
N LEU A 9 -9.44 -5.71 1.01
CA LEU A 9 -9.80 -5.42 2.39
C LEU A 9 -8.99 -6.27 3.37
N ILE A 10 -8.52 -5.62 4.43
CA ILE A 10 -8.03 -6.31 5.63
C ILE A 10 -9.21 -6.39 6.59
N VAL A 11 -9.55 -7.61 7.02
CA VAL A 11 -10.67 -7.87 7.93
C VAL A 11 -10.16 -8.56 9.19
N GLN A 12 -10.69 -8.19 10.35
CA GLN A 12 -10.42 -8.90 11.59
C GLN A 12 -10.97 -10.33 11.50
N LEU A 13 -10.07 -11.32 11.50
CA LEU A 13 -10.37 -12.74 11.29
C LEU A 13 -10.96 -13.46 12.52
N GLU A 14 -11.79 -12.76 13.28
CA GLU A 14 -12.57 -13.31 14.38
C GLU A 14 -13.88 -13.89 13.85
N ARG A 15 -14.32 -15.05 14.36
CA ARG A 15 -15.50 -15.78 13.88
C ARG A 15 -16.75 -14.90 13.73
N LYS A 16 -17.07 -14.08 14.74
CA LYS A 16 -18.24 -13.18 14.70
C LYS A 16 -18.11 -12.12 13.62
N ASN A 17 -16.92 -11.52 13.48
CA ASN A 17 -16.67 -10.48 12.49
C ASN A 17 -16.70 -11.02 11.06
N ILE A 18 -16.08 -12.17 10.82
CA ILE A 18 -16.14 -12.89 9.53
C ILE A 18 -17.60 -13.16 9.16
N SER A 19 -18.40 -13.67 10.10
CA SER A 19 -19.81 -13.99 9.83
C SER A 19 -20.61 -12.77 9.39
N ARG A 20 -20.42 -11.63 10.08
CA ARG A 20 -21.04 -10.35 9.71
C ARG A 20 -20.57 -9.87 8.34
N PHE A 21 -19.27 -9.92 8.07
CA PHE A 21 -18.70 -9.49 6.80
C PHE A 21 -19.31 -10.27 5.62
N PHE A 22 -19.35 -11.61 5.69
CA PHE A 22 -19.95 -12.45 4.66
C PHE A 22 -21.41 -12.07 4.41
N SER A 23 -22.21 -11.96 5.46
CA SER A 23 -23.63 -11.58 5.32
C SER A 23 -23.81 -10.18 4.72
N THR A 24 -22.92 -9.23 5.04
CA THR A 24 -22.94 -7.90 4.43
C THR A 24 -22.65 -7.96 2.94
N VAL A 25 -21.55 -8.61 2.52
CA VAL A 25 -21.16 -8.65 1.09
C VAL A 25 -22.13 -9.48 0.25
N GLU A 26 -22.67 -10.57 0.81
CA GLU A 26 -23.74 -11.36 0.19
C GLU A 26 -25.01 -10.53 0.01
N GLY A 27 -25.40 -9.74 1.02
CA GLY A 27 -26.57 -8.87 0.97
C GLY A 27 -26.50 -7.79 -0.12
N ILE A 28 -25.29 -7.38 -0.52
CA ILE A 28 -25.07 -6.46 -1.65
C ILE A 28 -24.73 -7.19 -2.97
N GLY A 29 -24.91 -8.50 -3.03
CA GLY A 29 -24.86 -9.29 -4.27
C GLY A 29 -23.50 -9.85 -4.65
N TYR A 30 -22.52 -9.89 -3.73
CA TYR A 30 -21.24 -10.56 -3.93
C TYR A 30 -21.30 -12.01 -3.48
N ILE A 31 -20.66 -12.91 -4.24
CA ILE A 31 -20.60 -14.34 -3.95
C ILE A 31 -19.15 -14.85 -3.93
N PRO A 32 -18.82 -15.85 -3.09
CA PRO A 32 -17.47 -16.40 -3.02
C PRO A 32 -16.93 -16.92 -4.37
N LYS A 33 -15.65 -16.64 -4.64
CA LYS A 33 -14.93 -17.13 -5.83
C LYS A 33 -14.30 -18.49 -5.52
N GLY A 34 -14.97 -19.57 -5.91
CA GLY A 34 -14.50 -20.95 -5.74
C GLY A 34 -15.46 -21.80 -4.89
N PRO A 35 -15.16 -23.09 -4.68
CA PRO A 35 -16.05 -24.02 -3.98
C PRO A 35 -16.07 -23.83 -2.45
N VAL A 36 -15.46 -22.76 -1.96
CA VAL A 36 -15.24 -22.53 -0.54
C VAL A 36 -16.28 -21.55 -0.01
N THR A 37 -17.14 -22.03 0.87
CA THR A 37 -18.20 -21.23 1.50
C THR A 37 -17.70 -20.52 2.76
N LYS A 38 -18.60 -19.79 3.41
CA LYS A 38 -18.39 -19.08 4.68
C LYS A 38 -17.88 -19.98 5.79
N GLU A 39 -18.39 -21.21 5.91
CA GLU A 39 -18.14 -22.10 7.05
C GLU A 39 -16.67 -22.58 7.08
N PRO A 40 -16.11 -23.09 5.96
CA PRO A 40 -14.67 -23.35 5.87
C PRO A 40 -13.82 -22.11 6.14
N PHE A 41 -14.23 -20.93 5.67
CA PHE A 41 -13.46 -19.70 5.88
C PHE A 41 -13.47 -19.25 7.34
N ILE A 42 -14.56 -19.44 8.08
CA ILE A 42 -14.65 -19.10 9.50
C ILE A 42 -13.70 -19.96 10.35
N ASP A 43 -13.45 -21.21 9.96
CA ASP A 43 -12.57 -22.09 10.71
C ASP A 43 -11.09 -21.71 10.55
N LYS A 44 -10.42 -21.47 11.68
CA LYS A 44 -9.01 -21.06 11.70
C LYS A 44 -8.10 -22.18 11.19
N LYS A 45 -8.42 -23.44 11.50
CA LYS A 45 -7.60 -24.59 11.09
C LYS A 45 -7.71 -24.78 9.58
N THR A 46 -8.91 -24.74 9.01
CA THR A 46 -9.12 -24.76 7.56
C THR A 46 -8.40 -23.61 6.84
N ARG A 47 -8.46 -22.38 7.37
CA ARG A 47 -7.67 -21.27 6.80
C ARG A 47 -6.16 -21.54 6.81
N GLN A 48 -5.62 -22.15 7.87
CA GLN A 48 -4.20 -22.52 7.95
C GLN A 48 -3.83 -23.60 6.94
N GLU A 49 -4.73 -24.55 6.69
CA GLU A 49 -4.57 -25.60 5.69
C GLU A 49 -4.54 -25.05 4.26
N TRP A 50 -5.18 -23.91 3.97
CA TRP A 50 -5.07 -23.27 2.65
C TRP A 50 -3.73 -22.56 2.42
N ILE A 51 -3.14 -22.03 3.50
CA ILE A 51 -1.89 -21.27 3.43
C ILE A 51 -0.70 -22.18 3.13
N ARG A 52 -0.65 -23.39 3.71
CA ARG A 52 0.53 -24.27 3.65
C ARG A 52 0.83 -24.84 2.25
N PRO A 53 -0.14 -25.38 1.48
CA PRO A 53 0.14 -26.06 0.23
C PRO A 53 -0.17 -25.21 -1.02
N LYS A 54 -1.03 -24.19 -0.94
CA LYS A 54 -1.55 -23.47 -2.12
C LYS A 54 -1.06 -22.02 -2.26
N SER A 55 -0.23 -21.52 -1.34
CA SER A 55 0.23 -20.12 -1.32
C SER A 55 -0.90 -19.08 -1.43
N ILE A 56 -2.13 -19.45 -1.06
CA ILE A 56 -3.29 -18.56 -1.19
C ILE A 56 -3.18 -17.49 -0.09
N LYS A 57 -3.04 -16.23 -0.53
CA LYS A 57 -2.92 -15.08 0.37
C LYS A 57 -4.27 -14.40 0.62
N VAL A 58 -5.20 -14.51 -0.32
CA VAL A 58 -6.50 -13.82 -0.32
C VAL A 58 -7.65 -14.77 -0.65
N PHE A 59 -8.82 -14.45 -0.13
CA PHE A 59 -10.09 -15.07 -0.46
C PHE A 59 -10.93 -14.03 -1.20
N SER A 60 -11.43 -14.39 -2.37
CA SER A 60 -12.07 -13.44 -3.28
C SER A 60 -13.58 -13.64 -3.32
N PHE A 61 -14.31 -12.55 -3.53
CA PHE A 61 -15.73 -12.54 -3.89
C PHE A 61 -15.89 -11.82 -5.23
N PHE A 62 -16.86 -12.21 -6.03
CA PHE A 62 -17.23 -11.47 -7.24
C PHE A 62 -18.69 -11.04 -7.18
N HIS A 63 -19.02 -9.91 -7.79
CA HIS A 63 -20.40 -9.46 -7.87
C HIS A 63 -21.20 -10.31 -8.86
N SER A 64 -22.34 -10.84 -8.44
CA SER A 64 -23.21 -11.74 -9.22
C SER A 64 -23.60 -11.19 -10.59
N LYS A 65 -23.86 -9.88 -10.69
CA LYS A 65 -24.23 -9.20 -11.94
C LYS A 65 -23.04 -8.66 -12.75
N ASN A 66 -21.84 -8.61 -12.19
CA ASN A 66 -20.66 -8.10 -12.86
C ASN A 66 -19.40 -8.74 -12.26
N CYS A 67 -18.93 -9.82 -12.88
CA CYS A 67 -17.79 -10.59 -12.38
C CYS A 67 -16.45 -9.85 -12.40
N LEU A 68 -16.37 -8.68 -13.06
CA LEU A 68 -15.19 -7.81 -13.00
C LEU A 68 -15.09 -7.06 -11.66
N LYS A 69 -16.17 -6.97 -10.89
CA LYS A 69 -16.14 -6.38 -9.55
C LYS A 69 -15.73 -7.45 -8.54
N VAL A 70 -14.55 -7.30 -7.96
CA VAL A 70 -13.97 -8.28 -7.03
C VAL A 70 -13.73 -7.64 -5.67
N ILE A 71 -13.98 -8.39 -4.61
CA ILE A 71 -13.53 -8.04 -3.25
C ILE A 71 -12.58 -9.13 -2.79
N ASP A 72 -11.35 -8.74 -2.45
CA ASP A 72 -10.33 -9.65 -1.93
C ASP A 72 -10.12 -9.40 -0.44
N ILE A 73 -10.18 -10.47 0.36
CA ILE A 73 -9.87 -10.42 1.80
C ILE A 73 -8.67 -11.29 2.13
N PHE A 74 -7.77 -10.80 2.97
CA PHE A 74 -6.61 -11.60 3.40
C PHE A 74 -7.03 -12.81 4.27
N ILE A 75 -6.51 -14.00 3.96
CA ILE A 75 -6.79 -15.24 4.74
C ILE A 75 -5.97 -15.28 6.04
N LYS A 76 -4.85 -14.55 6.06
CA LYS A 76 -4.01 -14.31 7.24
C LYS A 76 -3.87 -12.82 7.45
N LYS A 77 -4.00 -12.36 8.70
CA LYS A 77 -3.74 -10.96 9.05
C LYS A 77 -2.31 -10.58 8.64
N PRO A 78 -2.11 -9.63 7.70
CA PRO A 78 -0.77 -9.19 7.32
C PRO A 78 -0.14 -8.29 8.40
N PHE A 79 -1.00 -7.65 9.21
CA PHE A 79 -0.63 -6.80 10.34
C PHE A 79 -1.54 -7.07 11.53
N VAL A 80 -1.09 -6.71 12.73
CA VAL A 80 -1.92 -6.66 13.93
C VAL A 80 -2.63 -5.31 13.93
N PHE A 81 -3.97 -5.28 13.91
CA PHE A 81 -4.76 -4.06 13.71
C PHE A 81 -4.41 -2.99 14.74
N GLU A 82 -4.34 -3.41 16.00
CA GLU A 82 -4.07 -2.60 17.19
C GLU A 82 -2.70 -1.90 17.10
N THR A 83 -1.78 -2.44 16.30
CA THR A 83 -0.43 -1.88 16.14
C THR A 83 -0.33 -0.84 15.01
N ILE A 84 -1.29 -0.82 14.08
CA ILE A 84 -1.22 0.04 12.88
C ILE A 84 -2.39 1.01 12.76
N GLU A 85 -3.37 0.96 13.66
CA GLU A 85 -4.56 1.80 13.65
C GLU A 85 -4.22 3.30 13.65
N ASN A 86 -3.23 3.70 14.48
CA ASN A 86 -2.73 5.08 14.52
C ASN A 86 -2.00 5.51 13.24
N ASP A 87 -1.55 4.54 12.44
CA ASP A 87 -0.83 4.79 11.19
C ASP A 87 -1.79 4.74 9.97
N PHE A 88 -3.11 4.65 10.18
CA PHE A 88 -4.09 4.74 9.09
C PHE A 88 -4.22 6.18 8.58
N THR A 89 -4.36 6.29 7.26
CA THR A 89 -4.74 7.53 6.60
C THR A 89 -6.25 7.52 6.41
N LEU A 90 -6.96 8.57 6.86
CA LEU A 90 -8.39 8.70 6.63
C LEU A 90 -8.63 9.42 5.29
N ILE A 91 -9.29 8.72 4.36
CA ILE A 91 -9.74 9.31 3.10
C ILE A 91 -11.23 9.61 3.21
N ARG A 92 -11.64 10.82 2.82
CA ARG A 92 -13.06 11.19 2.73
C ARG A 92 -13.57 10.91 1.32
N ILE A 93 -14.61 10.08 1.22
CA ILE A 93 -15.34 9.84 -0.02
C ILE A 93 -16.82 10.15 0.26
N ALA A 94 -17.33 11.19 -0.40
CA ALA A 94 -18.63 11.78 -0.08
C ALA A 94 -18.74 12.07 1.43
N ASP A 95 -19.70 11.42 2.11
CA ASP A 95 -19.95 11.59 3.54
C ASP A 95 -19.25 10.54 4.42
N PHE A 96 -18.48 9.63 3.81
CA PHE A 96 -17.79 8.57 4.51
C PHE A 96 -16.32 8.93 4.77
N LYS A 97 -15.84 8.59 5.96
CA LYS A 97 -14.41 8.54 6.28
C LYS A 97 -13.96 7.08 6.25
N ILE A 98 -13.07 6.76 5.33
CA ILE A 98 -12.59 5.40 5.11
C ILE A 98 -11.13 5.31 5.58
N PRO A 99 -10.82 4.44 6.55
CA PRO A 99 -9.45 4.18 6.93
C PRO A 99 -8.75 3.37 5.84
N VAL A 100 -7.61 3.86 5.38
CA VAL A 100 -6.73 3.14 4.47
C VAL A 100 -5.35 2.99 5.08
N LEU A 101 -4.62 1.97 4.64
CA LEU A 101 -3.22 1.80 5.04
C LEU A 101 -2.39 2.99 4.58
N SER A 102 -1.52 3.47 5.46
CA SER A 102 -0.48 4.42 5.07
C SER A 102 0.45 3.83 4.01
N ILE A 103 1.06 4.72 3.23
CA ILE A 103 1.99 4.37 2.16
C ILE A 103 3.11 3.43 2.66
N LYS A 104 3.63 3.69 3.86
CA LYS A 104 4.61 2.85 4.56
C LYS A 104 4.16 1.38 4.69
N HIS A 105 2.89 1.15 5.05
CA HIS A 105 2.33 -0.19 5.21
C HIS A 105 2.02 -0.84 3.86
N LEU A 106 1.55 -0.08 2.87
CA LEU A 106 1.37 -0.56 1.50
C LEU A 106 2.70 -1.06 0.90
N ILE A 107 3.80 -0.34 1.12
CA ILE A 107 5.14 -0.77 0.70
C ILE A 107 5.53 -2.10 1.39
N LYS A 108 5.24 -2.26 2.69
CA LYS A 108 5.51 -3.52 3.41
C LYS A 108 4.71 -4.70 2.84
N LEU A 109 3.46 -4.48 2.43
CA LEU A 109 2.65 -5.53 1.79
C LEU A 109 3.28 -5.99 0.47
N LYS A 110 3.65 -5.05 -0.40
CA LYS A 110 4.18 -5.35 -1.73
C LYS A 110 5.59 -5.93 -1.74
N LYS A 111 6.43 -5.62 -0.74
CA LYS A 111 7.77 -6.22 -0.59
C LYS A 111 7.79 -7.74 -0.43
N ASN A 112 6.67 -8.36 -0.04
CA ASN A 112 6.55 -9.81 0.16
C ASN A 112 5.96 -10.52 -1.09
N VAL A 113 6.00 -9.87 -2.25
CA VAL A 113 5.42 -10.36 -3.50
C VAL A 113 6.44 -10.18 -4.64
N ASN A 114 6.68 -11.23 -5.42
CA ASN A 114 7.71 -11.29 -6.48
C ASN A 114 7.13 -11.08 -7.89
N HIS A 115 6.23 -10.11 -8.10
CA HIS A 115 5.77 -9.77 -9.45
C HIS A 115 6.41 -8.46 -9.96
N THR A 116 6.77 -8.42 -11.24
CA THR A 116 7.38 -7.24 -11.88
C THR A 116 6.51 -5.98 -11.75
N GLN A 117 5.17 -6.14 -11.77
CA GLN A 117 4.21 -5.04 -11.54
C GLN A 117 4.31 -4.45 -10.12
N ASP A 118 4.63 -5.29 -9.12
CA ASP A 118 4.78 -4.84 -7.73
C ASP A 118 6.02 -3.98 -7.54
N LEU A 119 7.07 -4.16 -8.34
CA LEU A 119 8.27 -3.30 -8.31
C LEU A 119 7.93 -1.87 -8.73
N ILE A 120 7.10 -1.72 -9.77
CA ILE A 120 6.62 -0.42 -10.26
C ILE A 120 5.75 0.24 -9.20
N ASP A 121 4.82 -0.51 -8.60
CA ASP A 121 3.96 0.02 -7.53
C ASP A 121 4.79 0.43 -6.30
N ILE A 122 5.81 -0.34 -5.92
CA ILE A 122 6.73 0.02 -4.83
C ILE A 122 7.50 1.30 -5.16
N ALA A 123 7.97 1.47 -6.40
CA ALA A 123 8.66 2.69 -6.83
C ALA A 123 7.74 3.91 -6.73
N ASN A 124 6.51 3.80 -7.24
CA ASN A 124 5.49 4.85 -7.14
C ASN A 124 5.12 5.19 -5.69
N LEU A 125 4.96 4.18 -4.83
CA LEU A 125 4.65 4.40 -3.42
C LEU A 125 5.81 5.07 -2.68
N LYS A 126 7.07 4.67 -2.96
CA LYS A 126 8.25 5.33 -2.38
C LYS A 126 8.35 6.79 -2.81
N ALA A 127 8.10 7.06 -4.09
CA ALA A 127 8.04 8.40 -4.64
C ALA A 127 7.02 9.28 -3.93
N LEU A 128 5.78 8.80 -3.78
CA LEU A 128 4.73 9.52 -3.06
C LEU A 128 5.09 9.75 -1.60
N HIS A 129 5.62 8.73 -0.91
CA HIS A 129 6.05 8.87 0.47
C HIS A 129 7.17 9.91 0.63
N TYR A 130 8.09 9.97 -0.33
CA TYR A 130 9.16 10.95 -0.34
C TYR A 130 8.62 12.36 -0.54
N VAL A 131 7.70 12.56 -1.49
CA VAL A 131 7.10 13.86 -1.73
C VAL A 131 6.29 14.37 -0.52
N GLU A 132 5.54 13.49 0.17
CA GLU A 132 4.84 13.84 1.43
C GLU A 132 5.78 14.37 2.52
N GLN A 133 6.99 13.81 2.63
CA GLN A 133 7.99 14.26 3.60
C GLN A 133 8.53 15.65 3.25
N ILE A 134 8.67 15.96 1.96
CA ILE A 134 9.18 17.26 1.51
C ILE A 134 8.09 18.33 1.53
N THR A 135 6.83 18.03 1.16
CA THR A 135 5.72 19.01 1.23
C THR A 135 5.45 19.48 2.64
N SER A 136 5.65 18.60 3.64
CA SER A 136 5.59 18.98 5.05
C SER A 136 6.70 19.95 5.48
N SER A 137 7.65 20.25 4.57
CA SER A 137 8.86 21.04 4.83
C SER A 137 9.08 22.25 3.88
N SER A 138 8.25 22.49 2.84
CA SER A 138 8.49 23.62 1.90
C SER A 138 7.33 23.96 0.94
N ASP A 139 7.05 25.26 0.75
CA ASP A 139 6.03 25.79 -0.19
C ASP A 139 6.33 25.54 -1.68
N MET A 140 7.61 25.37 -2.04
CA MET A 140 8.06 25.17 -3.44
C MET A 140 7.59 23.83 -4.05
N VAL A 141 7.16 22.89 -3.20
CA VAL A 141 6.75 21.53 -3.57
C VAL A 141 5.31 21.50 -4.06
N HIS A 142 4.46 22.43 -3.59
CA HIS A 142 3.04 22.48 -3.95
C HIS A 142 2.82 22.73 -5.44
N GLU A 143 3.67 23.54 -6.07
CA GLU A 143 3.58 23.86 -7.51
C GLU A 143 4.08 22.70 -8.38
N HIS A 144 5.20 22.10 -7.99
CA HIS A 144 5.74 20.90 -8.65
C HIS A 144 4.79 19.70 -8.54
N LEU A 145 4.05 19.56 -7.45
CA LEU A 145 3.05 18.51 -7.26
C LEU A 145 1.85 18.65 -8.20
N LYS A 146 1.38 19.88 -8.42
CA LYS A 146 0.30 20.14 -9.40
C LYS A 146 0.75 19.75 -10.81
N HIS A 147 2.03 19.91 -11.11
CA HIS A 147 2.61 19.45 -12.37
C HIS A 147 2.69 17.93 -12.43
N PHE A 148 3.28 17.28 -11.42
CA PHE A 148 3.42 15.82 -11.32
C PHE A 148 2.07 15.08 -11.46
N GLN A 149 1.01 15.58 -10.82
CA GLN A 149 -0.33 14.98 -10.90
C GLN A 149 -0.96 15.06 -12.30
N LYS A 150 -0.53 16.03 -13.13
CA LYS A 150 -1.01 16.24 -14.50
C LYS A 150 -0.11 15.61 -15.56
N SER A 151 1.13 15.26 -15.21
CA SER A 151 2.12 14.65 -16.11
C SER A 151 1.77 13.23 -16.52
N SER A 152 2.27 12.81 -17.68
CA SER A 152 2.22 11.43 -18.18
C SER A 152 3.10 10.49 -17.33
N TYR A 153 2.97 9.18 -17.53
CA TYR A 153 3.75 8.20 -16.77
C TYR A 153 5.26 8.36 -16.96
N GLU A 154 5.72 8.54 -18.21
CA GLU A 154 7.15 8.68 -18.50
C GLU A 154 7.73 9.97 -17.94
N GLU A 155 6.97 11.06 -18.01
CA GLU A 155 7.35 12.34 -17.40
C GLU A 155 7.49 12.24 -15.89
N ARG A 156 6.59 11.50 -15.23
CA ARG A 156 6.71 11.24 -13.78
C ARG A 156 7.94 10.39 -13.46
N LEU A 157 8.24 9.40 -14.30
CA LEU A 157 9.40 8.52 -14.09
C LEU A 157 10.71 9.31 -14.21
N ASN A 158 10.84 10.12 -15.26
CA ASN A 158 11.99 11.00 -15.46
C ASN A 158 12.11 12.03 -14.33
N TRP A 159 10.98 12.59 -13.88
CA TRP A 159 10.97 13.50 -12.72
C TRP A 159 11.45 12.83 -11.43
N LEU A 160 11.11 11.56 -11.22
CA LEU A 160 11.58 10.78 -10.08
C LEU A 160 13.06 10.43 -10.17
N GLU A 161 13.58 10.17 -11.36
CA GLU A 161 15.02 9.99 -11.59
C GLU A 161 15.77 11.29 -11.33
N GLU A 162 15.30 12.42 -11.85
CA GLU A 162 15.88 13.75 -11.62
C GLU A 162 15.84 14.15 -10.14
N ALA A 163 14.72 13.92 -9.46
CA ALA A 163 14.58 14.18 -8.04
C ALA A 163 15.51 13.29 -7.21
N ASN A 164 15.61 12.00 -7.55
CA ASN A 164 16.52 11.08 -6.88
C ASN A 164 17.99 11.49 -7.10
N GLU A 165 18.37 11.87 -8.32
CA GLU A 165 19.70 12.40 -8.65
C GLU A 165 20.02 13.69 -7.89
N PHE A 166 19.07 14.62 -7.82
CA PHE A 166 19.22 15.87 -7.05
C PHE A 166 19.46 15.58 -5.57
N VAL A 167 18.75 14.61 -5.00
CA VAL A 167 18.86 14.22 -3.59
C VAL A 167 20.17 13.49 -3.31
N LEU A 168 20.59 12.60 -4.20
CA LEU A 168 21.88 11.93 -4.10
C LEU A 168 23.01 12.95 -4.17
N LYS A 169 22.96 13.89 -5.13
CA LYS A 169 23.97 14.96 -5.24
C LYS A 169 24.00 15.87 -4.02
N THR A 170 22.86 16.22 -3.44
CA THR A 170 22.80 17.06 -2.24
C THR A 170 23.25 16.32 -0.97
N ARG A 171 22.94 15.03 -0.85
CA ARG A 171 23.40 14.17 0.26
C ARG A 171 24.91 13.92 0.21
N ILE A 172 25.44 13.57 -0.97
CA ILE A 172 26.88 13.40 -1.20
C ILE A 172 27.63 14.71 -0.88
N ARG A 173 27.09 15.87 -1.28
CA ARG A 173 27.67 17.18 -0.94
C ARG A 173 27.68 17.45 0.57
N LYS A 174 26.62 17.09 1.30
CA LYS A 174 26.57 17.24 2.77
C LYS A 174 27.54 16.30 3.49
N GLU A 175 27.62 15.04 3.05
CA GLU A 175 28.55 14.05 3.63
C GLU A 175 30.01 14.41 3.33
N ASN A 176 30.31 14.97 2.15
CA ASN A 176 31.67 15.44 1.81
C ASN A 176 32.05 16.73 2.56
N ARG A 177 31.11 17.66 2.80
CA ARG A 177 31.37 18.80 3.68
C ARG A 177 31.68 18.35 5.10
N LYS A 178 30.88 17.43 5.66
CA LYS A 178 31.07 16.92 7.01
C LYS A 178 32.44 16.21 7.18
N ARG A 179 32.86 15.41 6.19
CA ARG A 179 34.18 14.77 6.16
C ARG A 179 35.33 15.78 6.09
N ASN A 180 35.19 16.83 5.29
CA ASN A 180 36.21 17.88 5.17
C ASN A 180 36.33 18.72 6.45
N ASP A 181 35.21 18.97 7.14
CA ASP A 181 35.21 19.67 8.43
C ASP A 181 35.88 18.82 9.53
N GLU A 182 35.63 17.51 9.57
CA GLU A 182 36.28 16.56 10.49
C GLU A 182 37.79 16.41 10.20
N THR A 183 38.19 16.39 8.93
CA THR A 183 39.61 16.29 8.52
C THR A 183 40.37 17.58 8.83
N THR A 184 39.74 18.75 8.67
CA THR A 184 40.34 20.05 9.01
C THR A 184 40.55 20.21 10.53
N GLN A 185 39.68 19.63 11.35
CA GLN A 185 39.88 19.56 12.81
C GLN A 185 40.97 18.56 13.24
N SER A 186 41.31 17.58 12.39
CA SER A 186 42.27 16.52 12.72
C SER A 186 43.72 16.87 12.37
N ILE A 187 43.93 17.89 11.53
CA ILE A 187 45.26 18.34 11.05
C ILE A 187 45.72 19.62 11.82
N GLY A 188 44.86 20.17 12.68
CA GLY A 188 45.13 21.36 13.50
C GLY A 188 45.63 21.06 14.93
N LEU A 189 46.59 20.14 15.09
CA LEU A 189 47.34 19.90 16.33
C LEU A 189 48.83 19.72 16.03
#